data_AF-A0A5E4LPC1-F1
#
_entry.id   AF-A0A5E4LPC1-F1
#
_cell.length_a   1.000
_cell.length_b   1.000
_cell.length_c   1.000
_cell.angle_alpha   90.00
_cell.angle_beta   90.00
_cell.angle_gamma   90.00
#
_symmetry.space_group_name_H-M   'P 1'
#
loop_
_entity.id
_entity.type
_entity.pdbx_description
1 polymer ?
#
loop_
_entity_poly.entity_id
_entity_poly.type
_entity_poly.pdbx_seq_one_letter_code
_entity_poly.pdbx_strand_id
1 'polypeptide(L)'
;MKDSIRKEMIRKRESHHSAGGHRHCLNIMDRFLRLPEFEKASCILLYASKGGEVHTDGIIESALSLGKSVVLPATNKEEKTLALYRIKSTAELTRGAFGIMEPPRRPEAKVEPGEIDLVVVPGVSFDRRGQRIGYGMGYYDSLLGQFRCRKIGLAYDMQIVERIPEEPHDIAVDMIVTENGPIECGSAKGKQLADAGGRKFRIVVLASGRGSDFQSIIDAVKKGEISVEIAALLTDNPKAGAIQRAKESGIPAFVIDHSSREELDEGIKQKLDGLAPDLVVLAGYMKIIKSKGLLLDYAGRMINIHPSLLPAYPGAHAQKDAFEAGEKMSGYTIHFVDASLDGGPIIYQEKVDISGCSTWEEAAMRILEREHVGLPKVIGMAARGEPILRCKRAAHGESL
;
A
#
# COMPACT_ATOMS: atom_id res chain seq x y z
N MET A 1 -24.47 -9.45 16.18
CA MET A 1 -23.83 -9.13 14.88
C MET A 1 -22.36 -8.71 15.05
N LYS A 2 -22.05 -7.68 15.87
CA LYS A 2 -20.66 -7.27 16.18
C LYS A 2 -19.76 -8.40 16.69
N ASP A 3 -20.27 -9.30 17.54
CA ASP A 3 -19.48 -10.43 18.06
C ASP A 3 -19.04 -11.44 16.98
N SER A 4 -19.87 -11.64 15.95
CA SER A 4 -19.53 -12.52 14.83
C SER A 4 -18.40 -11.92 13.99
N ILE A 5 -18.54 -10.63 13.63
CA ILE A 5 -17.51 -9.86 12.90
C ILE A 5 -16.20 -9.85 13.69
N ARG A 6 -16.27 -9.63 15.02
CA ARG A 6 -15.09 -9.63 15.90
C ARG A 6 -14.34 -10.95 15.85
N LYS A 7 -15.04 -12.08 16.01
CA LYS A 7 -14.41 -13.42 16.00
C LYS A 7 -13.80 -13.75 14.64
N GLU A 8 -14.51 -13.44 13.56
CA GLU A 8 -14.02 -13.68 12.21
C GLU A 8 -12.76 -12.85 11.91
N MET A 9 -12.79 -11.56 12.28
CA MET A 9 -11.70 -10.65 11.96
C MET A 9 -10.44 -10.92 12.78
N ILE A 10 -10.58 -11.31 14.05
CA ILE A 10 -9.43 -11.74 14.88
C ILE A 10 -8.73 -12.93 14.21
N ARG A 11 -9.49 -13.94 13.75
CA ARG A 11 -8.91 -15.11 13.06
C ARG A 11 -8.19 -14.72 11.77
N LYS A 12 -8.83 -13.88 10.93
CA LYS A 12 -8.22 -13.36 9.68
C LYS A 12 -6.91 -12.63 9.98
N ARG A 13 -6.91 -11.81 11.04
CA ARG A 13 -5.74 -11.03 11.45
C ARG A 13 -4.59 -11.87 11.95
N GLU A 14 -4.85 -12.89 12.77
CA GLU A 14 -3.82 -13.83 13.24
C GLU A 14 -3.20 -14.62 12.07
N SER A 15 -4.03 -15.04 11.11
CA SER A 15 -3.56 -15.72 9.90
C SER A 15 -2.72 -14.80 9.02
N HIS A 16 -3.17 -13.57 8.81
CA HIS A 16 -2.45 -12.56 8.02
C HIS A 16 -1.10 -12.18 8.62
N HIS A 17 -1.04 -11.99 9.94
CA HIS A 17 0.22 -11.69 10.63
C HIS A 17 1.24 -12.81 10.42
N SER A 18 0.81 -14.08 10.54
CA SER A 18 1.64 -15.27 10.32
C SER A 18 2.09 -15.44 8.86
N ALA A 19 1.36 -14.88 7.90
CA ALA A 19 1.61 -15.01 6.46
C ALA A 19 2.48 -13.88 5.86
N GLY A 20 3.15 -13.07 6.70
CA GLY A 20 4.00 -11.96 6.23
C GLY A 20 3.42 -10.55 6.45
N GLY A 21 2.39 -10.42 7.31
CA GLY A 21 1.77 -9.13 7.65
C GLY A 21 2.72 -8.05 8.20
N HIS A 22 3.94 -8.41 8.59
CA HIS A 22 5.00 -7.47 8.96
C HIS A 22 5.27 -6.40 7.90
N ARG A 23 5.21 -6.74 6.60
CA ARG A 23 5.38 -5.76 5.52
C ARG A 23 4.24 -4.74 5.48
N HIS A 24 3.01 -5.18 5.73
CA HIS A 24 1.86 -4.28 5.80
C HIS A 24 1.95 -3.36 7.02
N CYS A 25 2.45 -3.84 8.18
CA CYS A 25 2.75 -2.96 9.32
C CYS A 25 3.73 -1.85 8.95
N LEU A 26 4.83 -2.18 8.26
CA LEU A 26 5.82 -1.18 7.84
C LEU A 26 5.23 -0.15 6.87
N ASN A 27 4.38 -0.58 5.92
CA ASN A 27 3.70 0.32 5.00
C ASN A 27 2.72 1.25 5.74
N ILE A 28 1.93 0.71 6.68
CA ILE A 28 1.01 1.49 7.49
C ILE A 28 1.78 2.52 8.33
N MET A 29 2.90 2.11 8.92
CA MET A 29 3.80 2.97 9.69
C MET A 29 4.36 4.11 8.83
N ASP A 30 5.00 3.81 7.69
CA ASP A 30 5.57 4.84 6.81
C ASP A 30 4.49 5.85 6.37
N ARG A 31 3.31 5.37 5.99
CA ARG A 31 2.18 6.23 5.62
C ARG A 31 1.72 7.11 6.77
N PHE A 32 1.56 6.54 7.97
CA PHE A 32 1.15 7.28 9.15
C PHE A 32 2.16 8.38 9.51
N LEU A 33 3.47 8.08 9.44
CA LEU A 33 4.53 9.04 9.74
C LEU A 33 4.60 10.21 8.75
N ARG A 34 4.11 10.03 7.51
CA ARG A 34 4.03 11.08 6.48
C ARG A 34 2.76 11.94 6.56
N LEU A 35 1.85 11.66 7.49
CA LEU A 35 0.62 12.42 7.63
C LEU A 35 0.87 13.84 8.17
N PRO A 36 0.25 14.90 7.60
CA PRO A 36 0.33 16.25 8.15
C PRO A 36 -0.14 16.33 9.62
N GLU A 37 -1.06 15.46 10.01
CA GLU A 37 -1.57 15.34 11.37
C GLU A 37 -0.49 14.85 12.33
N PHE A 38 0.33 13.88 11.91
CA PHE A 38 1.48 13.41 12.69
C PHE A 38 2.57 14.48 12.78
N GLU A 39 2.87 15.14 11.66
CA GLU A 39 3.88 16.20 11.61
C GLU A 39 3.54 17.35 12.56
N LYS A 40 2.29 17.82 12.56
CA LYS A 40 1.82 18.95 13.39
C LYS A 40 1.61 18.60 14.86
N ALA A 41 1.30 17.35 15.18
CA ALA A 41 1.02 16.94 16.56
C ALA A 41 2.28 17.02 17.43
N SER A 42 2.16 17.66 18.59
CA SER A 42 3.25 17.71 19.59
C SER A 42 3.07 16.65 20.66
N CYS A 43 1.82 16.32 21.01
CA CYS A 43 1.46 15.28 21.95
C CYS A 43 0.53 14.24 21.30
N ILE A 44 0.96 12.98 21.27
CA ILE A 44 0.29 11.90 20.54
C ILE A 44 -0.07 10.76 21.50
N LEU A 45 -1.34 10.36 21.51
CA LEU A 45 -1.78 9.13 22.14
C LEU A 45 -1.61 7.95 21.18
N LEU A 46 -0.81 6.97 21.58
CA LEU A 46 -0.63 5.69 20.89
C LEU A 46 -1.18 4.56 21.77
N TYR A 47 -1.27 3.35 21.21
CA TYR A 47 -1.56 2.14 21.98
C TYR A 47 -0.37 1.19 21.90
N ALA A 48 -0.16 0.34 22.91
CA ALA A 48 0.79 -0.75 22.81
C ALA A 48 0.13 -1.94 22.09
N SER A 49 0.68 -2.33 20.95
CA SER A 49 0.12 -3.39 20.11
C SER A 49 0.13 -4.76 20.78
N LYS A 50 -0.92 -5.56 20.54
CA LYS A 50 -1.02 -6.95 21.02
C LYS A 50 -1.38 -7.93 19.91
N GLY A 51 -0.61 -9.02 19.81
CA GLY A 51 -0.86 -10.10 18.86
C GLY A 51 -0.75 -9.61 17.43
N GLY A 52 -1.64 -10.05 16.53
CA GLY A 52 -1.61 -9.67 15.12
C GLY A 52 -2.07 -8.23 14.79
N GLU A 53 -2.14 -7.31 15.77
CA GLU A 53 -2.45 -5.89 15.50
C GLU A 53 -1.44 -5.23 14.55
N VAL A 54 -1.79 -4.04 14.05
CA VAL A 54 -0.77 -3.16 13.46
C VAL A 54 0.19 -2.77 14.57
N HIS A 55 1.47 -3.05 14.37
CA HIS A 55 2.51 -2.76 15.35
C HIS A 55 2.78 -1.26 15.41
N THR A 56 2.75 -0.71 16.62
CA THR A 56 2.94 0.73 16.88
C THR A 56 4.32 1.04 17.44
N ASP A 57 5.14 0.04 17.78
CA ASP A 57 6.46 0.22 18.41
C ASP A 57 7.36 1.16 17.59
N GLY A 58 7.44 0.95 16.27
CA GLY A 58 8.22 1.82 15.38
C GLY A 58 7.66 3.24 15.26
N ILE A 59 6.34 3.43 15.42
CA ILE A 59 5.71 4.76 15.45
C ILE A 59 6.07 5.46 16.78
N ILE A 60 6.05 4.73 17.89
CA ILE A 60 6.42 5.24 19.22
C ILE A 60 7.88 5.71 19.20
N GLU A 61 8.80 4.87 18.72
CA GLU A 61 10.22 5.20 18.65
C GLU A 61 10.49 6.40 17.72
N SER A 62 9.82 6.44 16.57
CA SER A 62 9.90 7.57 15.64
C SER A 62 9.39 8.87 16.27
N ALA A 63 8.24 8.84 16.93
CA ALA A 63 7.69 10.02 17.61
C ALA A 63 8.61 10.52 18.74
N LEU A 64 9.15 9.62 19.57
CA LEU A 64 10.10 9.96 20.63
C LEU A 64 11.40 10.58 20.08
N SER A 65 11.96 9.99 19.02
CA SER A 65 13.20 10.51 18.39
C SER A 65 13.02 11.88 17.73
N LEU A 66 11.81 12.18 17.24
CA LEU A 66 11.42 13.50 16.74
C LEU A 66 11.10 14.51 17.86
N GLY A 67 11.28 14.13 19.13
CA GLY A 67 11.04 15.00 20.28
C GLY A 67 9.57 15.21 20.61
N LYS A 68 8.66 14.41 20.05
CA LYS A 68 7.22 14.50 20.34
C LYS A 68 6.90 13.83 21.68
N SER A 69 5.90 14.34 22.38
CA SER A 69 5.39 13.74 23.62
C SER A 69 4.52 12.51 23.29
N VAL A 70 5.01 11.32 23.61
CA VAL A 70 4.24 10.08 23.42
C VAL A 70 3.52 9.68 24.69
N VAL A 71 2.22 9.42 24.57
CA VAL A 71 1.33 9.03 25.65
C VAL A 71 0.75 7.66 25.34
N LEU A 72 0.67 6.80 26.35
CA LEU A 72 0.03 5.49 26.25
C LEU A 72 -1.05 5.34 27.34
N PRO A 73 -2.12 4.57 27.06
CA PRO A 73 -3.14 4.29 28.06
C PRO A 73 -2.74 3.13 28.97
N ALA A 74 -3.05 3.23 30.26
CA ALA A 74 -2.93 2.17 31.25
C ALA A 74 -4.32 1.81 31.82
N THR A 75 -4.59 0.52 31.99
CA THR A 75 -5.93 0.02 32.34
C THR A 75 -6.20 0.11 33.84
N ASN A 76 -7.22 0.87 34.25
CA ASN A 76 -7.76 0.75 35.60
C ASN A 76 -8.88 -0.30 35.62
N LYS A 77 -8.61 -1.49 36.17
CA LYS A 77 -9.57 -2.60 36.22
C LYS A 77 -10.74 -2.33 37.16
N GLU A 78 -10.53 -1.57 38.23
CA GLU A 78 -11.54 -1.30 39.25
C GLU A 78 -12.61 -0.35 38.71
N GLU A 79 -12.16 0.72 38.03
CA GLU A 79 -13.04 1.75 37.48
C GLU A 79 -13.50 1.48 36.04
N LYS A 80 -12.93 0.45 35.39
CA LYS A 80 -13.11 0.18 33.95
C LYS A 80 -12.75 1.38 33.06
N THR A 81 -11.72 2.15 33.44
CA THR A 81 -11.25 3.35 32.75
C THR A 81 -9.82 3.17 32.22
N LEU A 82 -9.41 4.06 31.32
CA LEU A 82 -8.02 4.19 30.86
C LEU A 82 -7.46 5.51 31.37
N ALA A 83 -6.33 5.44 32.06
CA ALA A 83 -5.56 6.62 32.46
C ALA A 83 -4.37 6.80 31.51
N LEU A 84 -3.98 8.04 31.25
CA LEU A 84 -3.01 8.40 30.23
C LEU A 84 -1.67 8.75 30.88
N TYR A 85 -0.58 8.14 30.42
CA TYR A 85 0.76 8.38 30.94
C TYR A 85 1.76 8.61 29.81
N ARG A 86 2.58 9.64 29.97
CA ARG A 86 3.70 9.94 29.07
C ARG A 86 4.81 8.93 29.27
N ILE A 87 5.42 8.50 28.17
CA ILE A 87 6.60 7.65 28.20
C ILE A 87 7.83 8.39 27.66
N LYS A 88 9.01 7.98 28.15
CA LYS A 88 10.32 8.42 27.66
C LYS A 88 10.97 7.38 26.74
N SER A 89 10.60 6.11 26.89
CA SER A 89 11.16 5.00 26.11
C SER A 89 10.21 3.81 26.15
N THR A 90 10.18 3.00 25.09
CA THR A 90 9.49 1.70 25.07
C THR A 90 10.06 0.72 26.11
N ALA A 91 11.31 0.92 26.57
CA ALA A 91 11.96 0.07 27.57
C ALA A 91 11.36 0.18 28.98
N GLU A 92 10.59 1.23 29.28
CA GLU A 92 9.95 1.38 30.61
C GLU A 92 8.57 0.73 30.69
N LEU A 93 8.06 0.18 29.58
CA LEU A 93 6.79 -0.50 29.55
C LEU A 93 6.87 -1.81 30.33
N THR A 94 5.82 -2.10 31.10
CA THR A 94 5.73 -3.31 31.90
C THR A 94 4.48 -4.09 31.53
N ARG A 95 4.48 -5.40 31.77
CA ARG A 95 3.34 -6.26 31.41
C ARG A 95 2.15 -5.92 32.31
N GLY A 96 1.12 -5.31 31.73
CA GLY A 96 -0.08 -4.83 32.42
C GLY A 96 -1.29 -5.75 32.26
N ALA A 97 -2.48 -5.15 32.27
CA ALA A 97 -3.73 -5.89 32.16
C ALA A 97 -3.85 -6.59 30.80
N PHE A 98 -4.52 -7.74 30.78
CA PHE A 98 -4.77 -8.52 29.56
C PHE A 98 -3.50 -8.89 28.77
N GLY A 99 -2.31 -8.84 29.38
CA GLY A 99 -1.04 -9.13 28.74
C GLY A 99 -0.55 -8.05 27.76
N ILE A 100 -1.10 -6.84 27.83
CA ILE A 100 -0.67 -5.67 27.05
C ILE A 100 0.47 -4.98 27.81
N MET A 101 1.42 -4.38 27.08
CA MET A 101 2.46 -3.56 27.68
C MET A 101 1.87 -2.20 28.10
N GLU A 102 1.95 -1.86 29.39
CA GLU A 102 1.42 -0.61 29.94
C GLU A 102 2.54 0.30 30.42
N PRO A 103 2.35 1.64 30.31
CA PRO A 103 3.29 2.59 30.87
C PRO A 103 3.28 2.56 32.42
N PRO A 104 4.39 2.94 33.07
CA PRO A 104 4.45 3.02 34.52
C PRO A 104 3.53 4.14 35.03
N ARG A 105 2.76 3.83 36.08
CA ARG A 105 1.73 4.73 36.64
C ARG A 105 2.32 5.77 37.57
N ARG A 106 3.22 6.60 37.03
CA ARG A 106 3.89 7.66 37.80
C ARG A 106 3.00 8.91 37.82
N PRO A 107 2.67 9.47 39.00
CA PRO A 107 1.83 10.67 39.09
C PRO A 107 2.34 11.84 38.24
N GLU A 108 3.66 12.04 38.18
CA GLU A 108 4.33 13.09 37.41
C GLU A 108 4.28 12.88 35.89
N ALA A 109 3.97 11.66 35.43
CA ALA A 109 3.84 11.33 34.01
C ALA A 109 2.39 11.31 33.53
N LYS A 110 1.42 11.52 34.44
CA LYS A 110 0.00 11.53 34.09
C LYS A 110 -0.30 12.71 33.17
N VAL A 111 -1.09 12.46 32.12
CA VAL A 111 -1.46 13.46 31.10
C VAL A 111 -2.98 13.60 31.07
N GLU A 112 -3.47 14.83 30.96
CA GLU A 112 -4.90 15.08 30.80
C GLU A 112 -5.32 14.99 29.33
N PRO A 113 -6.53 14.51 28.99
CA PRO A 113 -6.96 14.33 27.61
C PRO A 113 -6.89 15.59 26.74
N GLY A 114 -7.01 16.78 27.34
CA GLY A 114 -6.93 18.07 26.65
C GLY A 114 -5.53 18.44 26.16
N GLU A 115 -4.48 17.77 26.64
CA GLU A 115 -3.09 17.99 26.19
C GLU A 115 -2.74 17.19 24.92
N ILE A 116 -3.65 16.36 24.41
CA ILE A 116 -3.38 15.44 23.32
C ILE A 116 -3.88 16.02 22.00
N ASP A 117 -2.97 16.11 21.02
CA ASP A 117 -3.23 16.74 19.71
C ASP A 117 -3.62 15.71 18.63
N LEU A 118 -3.30 14.44 18.86
CA LEU A 118 -3.57 13.34 17.93
C LEU A 118 -3.79 12.04 18.70
N VAL A 119 -4.83 11.30 18.34
CA VAL A 119 -5.17 10.03 18.99
C VAL A 119 -5.13 8.90 17.98
N VAL A 120 -4.33 7.88 18.24
CA VAL A 120 -4.30 6.65 17.47
C VAL A 120 -5.14 5.58 18.16
N VAL A 121 -6.14 5.08 17.44
CA VAL A 121 -7.20 4.21 17.98
C VAL A 121 -7.01 2.77 17.50
N PRO A 122 -6.86 1.79 18.40
CA PRO A 122 -6.87 0.39 18.01
C PRO A 122 -8.28 -0.08 17.68
N GLY A 123 -8.38 -1.05 16.77
CA GLY A 123 -9.63 -1.67 16.39
C GLY A 123 -9.47 -3.08 15.83
N VAL A 124 -10.48 -3.91 16.07
CA VAL A 124 -10.60 -5.23 15.45
C VAL A 124 -11.12 -5.08 14.03
N SER A 125 -12.07 -4.19 13.79
CA SER A 125 -12.61 -3.88 12.47
C SER A 125 -13.01 -2.42 12.40
N PHE A 126 -12.99 -1.86 11.20
CA PHE A 126 -13.48 -0.51 10.93
C PHE A 126 -14.42 -0.52 9.72
N ASP A 127 -15.26 0.50 9.57
CA ASP A 127 -15.96 0.78 8.32
C ASP A 127 -15.54 2.15 7.77
N ARG A 128 -15.88 2.43 6.51
CA ARG A 128 -15.51 3.69 5.85
C ARG A 128 -16.19 4.93 6.45
N ARG A 129 -17.17 4.76 7.34
CA ARG A 129 -17.83 5.86 8.06
C ARG A 129 -17.10 6.21 9.36
N GLY A 130 -16.06 5.46 9.71
CA GLY A 130 -15.27 5.63 10.92
C GLY A 130 -15.76 4.80 12.09
N GLN A 131 -16.81 3.99 11.90
CA GLN A 131 -17.25 3.10 12.96
C GLN A 131 -16.22 2.01 13.18
N ARG A 132 -16.11 1.55 14.43
CA ARG A 132 -15.11 0.56 14.82
C ARG A 132 -15.70 -0.51 15.72
N ILE A 133 -15.14 -1.71 15.62
CA ILE A 133 -15.37 -2.78 16.59
C ILE A 133 -14.09 -2.92 17.41
N GLY A 134 -14.16 -2.62 18.71
CA GLY A 134 -13.11 -2.95 19.66
C GLY A 134 -13.19 -4.40 20.15
N TYR A 135 -12.39 -4.75 21.15
CA TYR A 135 -12.39 -6.08 21.78
C TYR A 135 -13.63 -6.39 22.64
N GLY A 136 -14.60 -5.46 22.73
CA GLY A 136 -15.87 -5.67 23.42
C GLY A 136 -15.85 -5.34 24.93
N MET A 137 -14.84 -4.62 25.39
CA MET A 137 -14.66 -4.28 26.81
C MET A 137 -14.97 -2.81 27.16
N GLY A 138 -15.32 -1.96 26.18
CA GLY A 138 -15.80 -0.58 26.39
C GLY A 138 -14.78 0.46 26.88
N TYR A 139 -13.54 0.07 27.21
CA TYR A 139 -12.50 0.97 27.75
C TYR A 139 -12.15 2.18 26.86
N TYR A 140 -12.14 1.99 25.54
CA TYR A 140 -11.77 3.07 24.62
C TYR A 140 -12.92 4.03 24.34
N ASP A 141 -14.18 3.59 24.35
CA ASP A 141 -15.31 4.46 23.97
C ASP A 141 -15.51 5.59 24.98
N SER A 142 -15.35 5.31 26.27
CA SER A 142 -15.38 6.32 27.33
C SER A 142 -14.20 7.30 27.27
N LEU A 143 -13.03 6.82 26.84
CA LEU A 143 -11.83 7.63 26.68
C LEU A 143 -11.93 8.54 25.44
N LEU A 144 -12.40 8.00 24.31
CA LEU A 144 -12.45 8.72 23.04
C LEU A 144 -13.41 9.91 23.05
N GLY A 145 -14.49 9.83 23.84
CA GLY A 145 -15.43 10.94 24.03
C GLY A 145 -14.80 12.17 24.72
N GLN A 146 -13.65 12.02 25.37
CA GLN A 146 -12.95 13.12 26.06
C GLN A 146 -12.03 13.92 25.12
N PHE A 147 -11.68 13.37 23.95
CA PHE A 147 -10.77 14.00 23.01
C PHE A 147 -11.50 14.83 21.96
N ARG A 148 -11.07 16.08 21.80
CA ARG A 148 -11.54 16.98 20.73
C ARG A 148 -10.63 16.98 19.49
N CYS A 149 -9.45 16.39 19.60
CA CYS A 149 -8.51 16.25 18.51
C CYS A 149 -8.88 15.09 17.57
N ARG A 150 -8.11 14.98 16.49
CA ARG A 150 -8.35 14.01 15.42
C ARG A 150 -8.01 12.58 15.89
N LYS A 151 -8.88 11.64 15.55
CA LYS A 151 -8.80 10.23 15.91
C LYS A 151 -8.48 9.42 14.65
N ILE A 152 -7.36 8.72 14.65
CA ILE A 152 -6.87 7.93 13.51
C ILE A 152 -6.85 6.45 13.89
N GLY A 153 -7.59 5.62 13.18
CA GLY A 153 -7.50 4.17 13.28
C GLY A 153 -6.32 3.63 12.47
N LEU A 154 -5.56 2.69 13.03
CA LEU A 154 -4.61 1.89 12.25
C LEU A 154 -5.23 0.52 12.00
N ALA A 155 -5.27 0.09 10.74
CA ALA A 155 -5.93 -1.13 10.34
C ALA A 155 -5.25 -1.74 9.11
N TYR A 156 -5.23 -3.06 9.00
CA TYR A 156 -5.03 -3.68 7.68
C TYR A 156 -6.27 -3.45 6.82
N ASP A 157 -6.09 -3.40 5.50
CA ASP A 157 -7.19 -3.17 4.56
C ASP A 157 -8.30 -4.23 4.68
N MET A 158 -7.92 -5.49 4.95
CA MET A 158 -8.88 -6.57 5.21
C MET A 158 -9.75 -6.36 6.47
N GLN A 159 -9.38 -5.45 7.38
CA GLN A 159 -10.18 -5.10 8.57
C GLN A 159 -11.29 -4.10 8.27
N ILE A 160 -11.31 -3.52 7.06
CA ILE A 160 -12.33 -2.61 6.58
C ILE A 160 -13.52 -3.43 6.08
N VAL A 161 -14.65 -3.33 6.78
CA VAL A 161 -15.92 -3.97 6.40
C VAL A 161 -16.88 -2.94 5.82
N GLU A 162 -17.90 -3.41 5.10
CA GLU A 162 -18.88 -2.52 4.46
C GLU A 162 -19.64 -1.66 5.48
N ARG A 163 -20.05 -2.26 6.60
CA ARG A 163 -20.85 -1.57 7.60
C ARG A 163 -20.72 -2.21 8.98
N ILE A 164 -20.50 -1.39 9.98
CA ILE A 164 -20.58 -1.77 11.39
C ILE A 164 -21.90 -1.22 11.97
N PRO A 165 -22.69 -2.03 12.71
CA PRO A 165 -23.86 -1.52 13.42
C PRO A 165 -23.46 -0.43 14.42
N GLU A 166 -24.15 0.70 14.40
CA GLU A 166 -23.87 1.84 15.29
C GLU A 166 -24.64 1.67 16.60
N GLU A 167 -23.94 1.90 17.73
CA GLU A 167 -24.56 2.07 19.03
C GLU A 167 -24.36 3.52 19.52
N PRO A 168 -25.28 4.08 20.33
CA PRO A 168 -25.22 5.50 20.71
C PRO A 168 -23.95 5.95 21.44
N HIS A 169 -23.17 5.00 21.97
CA HIS A 169 -21.93 5.23 22.70
C HIS A 169 -20.68 4.95 21.87
N ASP A 170 -20.80 4.47 20.62
CA ASP A 170 -19.66 4.23 19.74
C ASP A 170 -19.10 5.57 19.26
N ILE A 171 -17.83 5.83 19.56
CA ILE A 171 -17.12 7.00 19.02
C ILE A 171 -16.39 6.59 17.75
N ALA A 172 -16.78 7.21 16.64
CA ALA A 172 -16.15 7.02 15.34
C ALA A 172 -14.76 7.65 15.28
N VAL A 173 -13.88 7.07 14.47
CA VAL A 173 -12.61 7.69 14.08
C VAL A 173 -12.83 8.66 12.92
N ASP A 174 -11.92 9.63 12.80
CA ASP A 174 -11.96 10.64 11.74
C ASP A 174 -11.19 10.18 10.48
N MET A 175 -10.20 9.29 10.65
CA MET A 175 -9.44 8.70 9.55
C MET A 175 -9.03 7.27 9.89
N ILE A 176 -8.85 6.42 8.87
CA ILE A 176 -8.24 5.10 9.02
C ILE A 176 -7.02 5.01 8.09
N VAL A 177 -5.88 4.57 8.57
CA VAL A 177 -4.68 4.34 7.76
C VAL A 177 -4.50 2.85 7.55
N THR A 178 -4.47 2.44 6.28
CA THR A 178 -4.17 1.07 5.85
C THR A 178 -2.90 0.99 5.01
N GLU A 179 -2.45 -0.22 4.71
CA GLU A 179 -1.32 -0.47 3.82
C GLU A 179 -1.57 0.07 2.40
N ASN A 180 -2.84 0.23 2.03
CA ASN A 180 -3.28 0.78 0.74
C ASN A 180 -3.38 2.32 0.76
N GLY A 181 -3.64 2.93 1.92
CA GLY A 181 -3.66 4.38 2.07
C GLY A 181 -4.56 4.88 3.21
N PRO A 182 -4.59 6.21 3.44
CA PRO A 182 -5.52 6.83 4.39
C PRO A 182 -6.95 6.90 3.81
N ILE A 183 -7.93 6.69 4.68
CA ILE A 183 -9.37 6.75 4.41
C ILE A 183 -9.97 7.81 5.34
N GLU A 184 -10.50 8.90 4.79
CA GLU A 184 -11.18 9.93 5.59
C GLU A 184 -12.60 9.50 5.96
N CYS A 185 -12.93 9.52 7.24
CA CYS A 185 -14.21 9.11 7.79
C CYS A 185 -15.11 10.34 8.08
N GLY A 186 -16.43 10.15 8.13
CA GLY A 186 -17.36 11.18 8.65
C GLY A 186 -17.66 12.40 7.76
N SER A 187 -16.94 12.67 6.68
CA SER A 187 -17.41 13.71 5.73
C SER A 187 -18.69 13.23 5.01
N ALA A 188 -19.57 14.15 4.63
CA ALA A 188 -20.73 13.87 3.77
C ALA A 188 -20.37 13.11 2.46
N LYS A 189 -19.07 12.96 2.15
CA LYS A 189 -18.52 12.09 1.11
C LYS A 189 -18.69 10.58 1.39
N GLY A 190 -18.97 10.16 2.61
CA GLY A 190 -19.30 8.76 2.95
C GLY A 190 -20.67 8.29 2.46
N LYS A 191 -21.52 9.21 1.98
CA LYS A 191 -22.87 8.94 1.45
C LYS A 191 -22.97 9.03 -0.08
N GLN A 192 -21.87 9.33 -0.77
CA GLN A 192 -21.87 9.62 -2.21
C GLN A 192 -20.52 9.30 -2.88
N LEU A 193 -19.90 8.18 -2.53
CA LEU A 193 -18.76 7.62 -3.28
C LEU A 193 -19.19 6.49 -4.23
N ALA A 194 -20.47 6.44 -4.58
CA ALA A 194 -20.95 5.66 -5.71
C ALA A 194 -20.96 6.48 -7.01
N ASP A 195 -21.14 7.81 -6.97
CA ASP A 195 -21.18 8.64 -8.18
C ASP A 195 -20.94 10.12 -7.84
N ALA A 196 -19.67 10.57 -7.92
CA ALA A 196 -19.22 11.93 -8.29
C ALA A 196 -17.76 12.20 -7.84
N GLY A 197 -16.80 11.93 -8.73
CA GLY A 197 -15.56 12.71 -8.86
C GLY A 197 -14.55 12.70 -7.68
N GLY A 198 -14.22 11.54 -7.11
CA GLY A 198 -12.97 11.39 -6.36
C GLY A 198 -11.76 11.70 -7.26
N ARG A 199 -10.62 12.13 -6.68
CA ARG A 199 -9.35 12.22 -7.43
C ARG A 199 -9.14 10.88 -8.11
N LYS A 200 -9.12 10.86 -9.45
CA LYS A 200 -8.89 9.63 -10.22
C LYS A 200 -7.57 9.02 -9.74
N PHE A 201 -7.54 7.70 -9.57
CA PHE A 201 -6.32 6.99 -9.21
C PHE A 201 -5.24 7.33 -10.25
N ARG A 202 -4.16 7.98 -9.82
CA ARG A 202 -3.17 8.58 -10.71
C ARG A 202 -2.02 7.63 -10.94
N ILE A 203 -1.70 7.37 -12.19
CA ILE A 203 -0.55 6.57 -12.57
C ILE A 203 0.48 7.40 -13.31
N VAL A 204 1.75 7.06 -13.12
CA VAL A 204 2.85 7.51 -13.99
C VAL A 204 3.45 6.29 -14.65
N VAL A 205 3.63 6.37 -15.97
CA VAL A 205 4.20 5.27 -16.76
C VAL A 205 5.64 5.58 -17.13
N LEU A 206 6.55 4.62 -16.95
CA LEU A 206 7.94 4.68 -17.40
C LEU A 206 8.09 3.77 -18.62
N ALA A 207 8.69 4.28 -19.70
CA ALA A 207 8.98 3.50 -20.91
C ALA A 207 10.24 4.00 -21.62
N SER A 208 11.01 3.10 -22.23
CA SER A 208 12.25 3.46 -22.97
C SER A 208 12.14 3.28 -24.48
N GLY A 209 11.11 2.58 -24.96
CA GLY A 209 10.98 2.10 -26.34
C GLY A 209 9.73 2.54 -27.09
N ARG A 210 9.13 1.60 -27.85
CA ARG A 210 7.96 1.85 -28.72
C ARG A 210 6.69 2.26 -27.95
N GLY A 211 6.57 1.85 -26.69
CA GLY A 211 5.43 2.18 -25.83
C GLY A 211 4.13 1.47 -26.21
N SER A 212 4.19 0.22 -26.67
CA SER A 212 2.99 -0.58 -27.00
C SER A 212 2.13 -0.86 -25.76
N ASP A 213 2.73 -1.23 -24.63
CA ASP A 213 2.01 -1.38 -23.36
C ASP A 213 1.47 -0.05 -22.84
N PHE A 214 2.20 1.03 -23.06
CA PHE A 214 1.69 2.36 -22.74
C PHE A 214 0.43 2.70 -23.58
N GLN A 215 0.41 2.31 -24.86
CA GLN A 215 -0.77 2.46 -25.70
C GLN A 215 -1.96 1.65 -25.17
N SER A 216 -1.74 0.39 -24.77
CA SER A 216 -2.83 -0.46 -24.27
C SER A 216 -3.48 0.12 -23.02
N ILE A 217 -2.68 0.74 -22.14
CA ILE A 217 -3.19 1.49 -20.97
C ILE A 217 -4.01 2.70 -21.40
N ILE A 218 -3.52 3.51 -22.35
CA ILE A 218 -4.26 4.66 -22.91
C ILE A 218 -5.61 4.21 -23.48
N ASP A 219 -5.61 3.14 -24.26
CA ASP A 219 -6.80 2.64 -24.95
C ASP A 219 -7.82 2.11 -23.93
N ALA A 220 -7.37 1.39 -22.91
CA ALA A 220 -8.22 0.91 -21.82
C ALA A 220 -8.87 2.06 -21.04
N VAL A 221 -8.13 3.16 -20.80
CA VAL A 221 -8.70 4.39 -20.19
C VAL A 221 -9.73 5.03 -21.11
N LYS A 222 -9.42 5.20 -22.41
CA LYS A 222 -10.33 5.82 -23.38
C LYS A 222 -11.62 5.02 -23.56
N LYS A 223 -11.54 3.69 -23.51
CA LYS A 223 -12.69 2.78 -23.57
C LYS A 223 -13.48 2.69 -22.26
N GLY A 224 -12.96 3.24 -21.17
CA GLY A 224 -13.58 3.15 -19.84
C GLY A 224 -13.42 1.77 -19.17
N GLU A 225 -12.53 0.92 -19.67
CA GLU A 225 -12.22 -0.40 -19.09
C GLU A 225 -11.52 -0.24 -17.72
N ILE A 226 -10.72 0.82 -17.58
CA ILE A 226 -10.09 1.22 -16.32
C ILE A 226 -10.33 2.70 -16.03
N SER A 227 -10.57 3.02 -14.76
CA SER A 227 -10.85 4.40 -14.30
C SER A 227 -9.64 4.98 -13.56
N VAL A 228 -8.62 5.37 -14.34
CA VAL A 228 -7.39 5.99 -13.84
C VAL A 228 -7.08 7.30 -14.57
N GLU A 229 -6.26 8.15 -13.96
CA GLU A 229 -5.63 9.30 -14.62
C GLU A 229 -4.18 8.93 -14.95
N ILE A 230 -3.80 9.04 -16.22
CA ILE A 230 -2.39 8.93 -16.61
C ILE A 230 -1.77 10.31 -16.43
N ALA A 231 -1.11 10.53 -15.29
CA ALA A 231 -0.57 11.84 -14.92
C ALA A 231 0.61 12.26 -15.81
N ALA A 232 1.49 11.31 -16.16
CA ALA A 232 2.58 11.54 -17.10
C ALA A 232 3.17 10.23 -17.65
N LEU A 233 3.88 10.37 -18.77
CA LEU A 233 4.90 9.45 -19.23
C LEU A 233 6.28 10.00 -18.83
N LEU A 234 7.12 9.18 -18.21
CA LEU A 234 8.54 9.45 -18.02
C LEU A 234 9.36 8.53 -18.94
N THR A 235 10.43 9.05 -19.52
CA THR A 235 11.33 8.26 -20.36
C THR A 235 12.78 8.71 -20.20
N ASP A 236 13.69 7.76 -20.27
CA ASP A 236 15.14 8.00 -20.37
C ASP A 236 15.59 8.27 -21.82
N ASN A 237 14.71 8.05 -22.81
CA ASN A 237 15.07 8.09 -24.22
C ASN A 237 14.27 9.17 -24.98
N PRO A 238 14.91 10.27 -25.43
CA PRO A 238 14.23 11.34 -26.17
C PRO A 238 13.65 10.89 -27.53
N LYS A 239 14.05 9.71 -28.02
CA LYS A 239 13.56 9.12 -29.27
C LYS A 239 12.52 8.02 -29.04
N ALA A 240 12.04 7.83 -27.81
CA ALA A 240 11.05 6.80 -27.51
C ALA A 240 9.74 7.05 -28.26
N GLY A 241 9.24 6.02 -28.95
CA GLY A 241 7.94 6.07 -29.62
C GLY A 241 6.77 6.33 -28.66
N ALA A 242 6.95 6.00 -27.38
CA ALA A 242 5.99 6.31 -26.32
C ALA A 242 5.68 7.82 -26.19
N ILE A 243 6.64 8.70 -26.50
CA ILE A 243 6.45 10.17 -26.46
C ILE A 243 5.36 10.61 -27.43
N GLN A 244 5.38 10.07 -28.65
CA GLN A 244 4.39 10.41 -29.66
C GLN A 244 2.99 9.97 -29.23
N ARG A 245 2.87 8.77 -28.63
CA ARG A 245 1.60 8.24 -28.09
C ARG A 245 1.04 9.09 -26.96
N ALA A 246 1.91 9.57 -26.06
CA ALA A 246 1.53 10.50 -24.99
C ALA A 246 0.99 11.80 -25.58
N LYS A 247 1.71 12.40 -26.53
CA LYS A 247 1.33 13.65 -27.20
C LYS A 247 -0.01 13.55 -27.90
N GLU A 248 -0.25 12.49 -28.67
CA GLU A 248 -1.51 12.23 -29.37
C GLU A 248 -2.70 12.04 -28.42
N SER A 249 -2.43 11.67 -27.17
CA SER A 249 -3.46 11.45 -26.15
C SER A 249 -3.55 12.57 -25.12
N GLY A 250 -2.81 13.67 -25.32
CA GLY A 250 -2.81 14.82 -24.40
C GLY A 250 -2.17 14.55 -23.04
N ILE A 251 -1.31 13.54 -22.94
CA ILE A 251 -0.62 13.15 -21.70
C ILE A 251 0.75 13.84 -21.65
N PRO A 252 1.12 14.51 -20.54
CA PRO A 252 2.45 15.08 -20.38
C PRO A 252 3.53 13.99 -20.52
N ALA A 253 4.54 14.26 -21.34
CA ALA A 253 5.71 13.40 -21.49
C ALA A 253 6.96 14.15 -21.05
N PHE A 254 7.75 13.56 -20.16
CA PHE A 254 9.00 14.12 -19.68
C PHE A 254 10.16 13.19 -20.03
N VAL A 255 11.12 13.73 -20.76
CA VAL A 255 12.42 13.09 -20.95
C VAL A 255 13.29 13.45 -19.76
N ILE A 256 13.83 12.46 -19.07
CA ILE A 256 14.74 12.67 -17.95
C ILE A 256 16.16 12.77 -18.51
N ASP A 257 16.69 13.99 -18.52
CA ASP A 257 18.07 14.24 -18.90
C ASP A 257 19.02 13.65 -17.83
N HIS A 258 20.06 12.97 -18.28
CA HIS A 258 20.98 12.26 -17.40
C HIS A 258 22.32 12.00 -18.09
N SER A 259 23.42 12.23 -17.37
CA SER A 259 24.77 11.83 -17.77
C SER A 259 25.24 10.58 -17.04
N SER A 260 24.56 10.22 -15.95
CA SER A 260 24.85 9.04 -15.13
C SER A 260 23.56 8.28 -14.76
N ARG A 261 23.70 7.07 -14.22
CA ARG A 261 22.55 6.29 -13.75
C ARG A 261 21.91 6.96 -12.53
N GLU A 262 22.75 7.49 -11.66
CA GLU A 262 22.37 8.11 -10.41
C GLU A 262 21.52 9.37 -10.69
N GLU A 263 21.93 10.19 -11.66
CA GLU A 263 21.13 11.32 -12.14
C GLU A 263 19.80 10.91 -12.74
N LEU A 264 19.76 9.80 -13.48
CA LEU A 264 18.50 9.29 -14.05
C LEU A 264 17.51 8.91 -12.94
N ASP A 265 17.94 8.13 -11.96
CA ASP A 265 17.08 7.68 -10.86
C ASP A 265 16.62 8.87 -9.99
N GLU A 266 17.50 9.84 -9.72
CA GLU A 266 17.16 11.06 -8.98
C GLU A 266 16.17 11.94 -9.76
N GLY A 267 16.39 12.11 -11.07
CA GLY A 267 15.48 12.85 -11.94
C GLY A 267 14.10 12.20 -12.05
N ILE A 268 14.04 10.87 -12.12
CA ILE A 268 12.78 10.12 -12.04
C ILE A 268 12.10 10.38 -10.70
N LYS A 269 12.83 10.23 -9.59
CA LYS A 269 12.29 10.48 -8.25
C LYS A 269 11.71 11.89 -8.12
N GLN A 270 12.46 12.92 -8.50
CA GLN A 270 12.02 14.31 -8.43
C GLN A 270 10.71 14.54 -9.22
N LYS A 271 10.61 13.96 -10.42
CA LYS A 271 9.37 14.06 -11.22
C LYS A 271 8.22 13.32 -10.57
N LEU A 272 8.45 12.10 -10.09
CA LEU A 272 7.41 11.32 -9.41
C LEU A 272 6.90 12.04 -8.16
N ASP A 273 7.79 12.61 -7.35
CA ASP A 273 7.42 13.34 -6.13
C ASP A 273 6.56 14.57 -6.44
N GLY A 274 6.90 15.31 -7.51
CA GLY A 274 6.09 16.44 -7.98
C GLY A 274 4.75 16.04 -8.61
N LEU A 275 4.65 14.84 -9.17
CA LEU A 275 3.42 14.31 -9.78
C LEU A 275 2.53 13.59 -8.77
N ALA A 276 3.08 13.10 -7.67
CA ALA A 276 2.42 12.35 -6.60
C ALA A 276 1.47 11.24 -7.13
N PRO A 277 1.99 10.26 -7.89
CA PRO A 277 1.18 9.15 -8.38
C PRO A 277 0.82 8.17 -7.26
N ASP A 278 -0.32 7.51 -7.44
CA ASP A 278 -0.75 6.39 -6.59
C ASP A 278 -0.03 5.09 -7.00
N LEU A 279 0.34 4.96 -8.29
CA LEU A 279 1.07 3.81 -8.85
C LEU A 279 2.05 4.24 -9.95
N VAL A 280 3.24 3.66 -9.93
CA VAL A 280 4.26 3.78 -10.99
C VAL A 280 4.28 2.49 -11.79
N VAL A 281 4.19 2.58 -13.10
CA VAL A 281 4.12 1.43 -14.01
C VAL A 281 5.31 1.44 -14.95
N LEU A 282 6.21 0.47 -14.82
CA LEU A 282 7.30 0.22 -15.75
C LEU A 282 6.74 -0.64 -16.90
N ALA A 283 6.58 -0.02 -18.06
CA ALA A 283 5.98 -0.61 -19.26
C ALA A 283 7.00 -0.52 -20.41
N GLY A 284 7.90 -1.51 -20.48
CA GLY A 284 9.03 -1.47 -21.41
C GLY A 284 10.10 -0.45 -21.03
N TYR A 285 10.30 -0.22 -19.73
CA TYR A 285 11.41 0.58 -19.19
C TYR A 285 12.67 -0.30 -19.07
N MET A 286 13.72 0.06 -19.80
CA MET A 286 14.87 -0.84 -20.04
C MET A 286 16.07 -0.59 -19.10
N LYS A 287 15.85 0.15 -18.01
CA LYS A 287 16.90 0.52 -17.06
C LYS A 287 16.59 -0.03 -15.68
N ILE A 288 17.60 -0.56 -15.02
CA ILE A 288 17.50 -1.00 -13.63
C ILE A 288 17.47 0.23 -12.72
N ILE A 289 16.44 0.33 -11.88
CA ILE A 289 16.35 1.32 -10.82
C ILE A 289 17.23 0.84 -9.66
N LYS A 290 18.25 1.62 -9.28
CA LYS A 290 19.18 1.30 -8.19
C LYS A 290 19.04 2.22 -6.98
N SER A 291 18.44 3.40 -7.15
CA SER A 291 18.25 4.35 -6.05
C SER A 291 17.41 3.73 -4.94
N LYS A 292 18.04 3.57 -3.77
CA LYS A 292 17.37 3.08 -2.56
C LYS A 292 16.24 4.01 -2.14
N GLY A 293 16.43 5.33 -2.25
CA GLY A 293 15.41 6.31 -1.90
C GLY A 293 14.15 6.16 -2.76
N LEU A 294 14.34 6.03 -4.09
CA LEU A 294 13.24 5.81 -5.02
C LEU A 294 12.51 4.48 -4.74
N LEU A 295 13.26 3.39 -4.56
CA LEU A 295 12.67 2.07 -4.29
C LEU A 295 11.93 2.02 -2.94
N LEU A 296 12.45 2.68 -1.91
CA LEU A 296 11.81 2.74 -0.59
C LEU A 296 10.53 3.59 -0.62
N ASP A 297 10.59 4.80 -1.18
CA ASP A 297 9.43 5.71 -1.22
C ASP A 297 8.26 5.14 -2.05
N TYR A 298 8.57 4.35 -3.08
CA TYR A 298 7.57 3.74 -3.96
C TYR A 298 7.44 2.22 -3.76
N ALA A 299 7.93 1.69 -2.63
CA ALA A 299 7.78 0.29 -2.29
C ALA A 299 6.29 -0.12 -2.26
N GLY A 300 5.94 -1.18 -2.99
CA GLY A 300 4.55 -1.62 -3.12
C GLY A 300 3.65 -0.69 -3.95
N ARG A 301 4.21 0.36 -4.56
CA ARG A 301 3.53 1.30 -5.47
C ARG A 301 4.25 1.43 -6.82
N MET A 302 5.14 0.49 -7.13
CA MET A 302 5.85 0.40 -8.39
C MET A 302 5.76 -1.02 -8.93
N ILE A 303 5.21 -1.17 -10.13
CA ILE A 303 5.04 -2.46 -10.79
C ILE A 303 5.78 -2.47 -12.13
N ASN A 304 6.26 -3.63 -12.52
CA ASN A 304 6.88 -3.89 -13.81
C ASN A 304 6.16 -5.01 -14.53
N ILE A 305 6.06 -4.91 -15.85
CA ILE A 305 5.69 -6.03 -16.72
C ILE A 305 6.95 -6.59 -17.37
N HIS A 306 7.12 -7.90 -17.27
CA HIS A 306 8.25 -8.63 -17.81
C HIS A 306 7.76 -9.75 -18.74
N PRO A 307 8.30 -9.87 -19.97
CA PRO A 307 7.74 -10.73 -21.00
C PRO A 307 8.25 -12.18 -20.91
N SER A 308 8.21 -12.75 -19.71
CA SER A 308 8.38 -14.18 -19.46
C SER A 308 7.60 -14.62 -18.22
N LEU A 309 7.55 -15.93 -17.99
CA LEU A 309 7.06 -16.52 -16.75
C LEU A 309 8.19 -16.55 -15.69
N LEU A 310 8.40 -15.44 -14.99
CA LEU A 310 9.38 -15.36 -13.90
C LEU A 310 9.15 -16.48 -12.85
N PRO A 311 10.22 -17.07 -12.30
CA PRO A 311 11.62 -16.62 -12.36
C PRO A 311 12.38 -17.04 -13.63
N ALA A 312 11.74 -17.69 -14.61
CA ALA A 312 12.41 -18.08 -15.85
C ALA A 312 12.67 -16.89 -16.77
N TYR A 313 13.84 -16.87 -17.42
CA TYR A 313 14.24 -15.86 -18.42
C TYR A 313 14.12 -14.39 -17.93
N PRO A 314 14.80 -13.98 -16.84
CA PRO A 314 14.88 -12.57 -16.45
C PRO A 314 15.76 -11.78 -17.43
N GLY A 315 15.64 -10.45 -17.44
CA GLY A 315 16.49 -9.57 -18.27
C GLY A 315 15.98 -9.31 -19.70
N ALA A 316 16.79 -8.60 -20.48
CA ALA A 316 16.33 -7.85 -21.66
C ALA A 316 15.92 -8.69 -22.89
N HIS A 317 16.27 -9.98 -22.96
CA HIS A 317 16.06 -10.83 -24.13
C HIS A 317 15.11 -12.01 -23.86
N ALA A 318 14.31 -11.90 -22.80
CA ALA A 318 13.48 -12.98 -22.26
C ALA A 318 12.64 -13.75 -23.29
N GLN A 319 11.96 -13.06 -24.22
CA GLN A 319 11.15 -13.75 -25.24
C GLN A 319 12.00 -14.56 -26.22
N LYS A 320 13.13 -13.99 -26.64
CA LYS A 320 14.07 -14.64 -27.56
C LYS A 320 14.72 -15.84 -26.89
N ASP A 321 15.20 -15.67 -25.66
CA ASP A 321 15.83 -16.72 -24.87
C ASP A 321 14.87 -17.90 -24.65
N ALA A 322 13.61 -17.63 -24.30
CA ALA A 322 12.58 -18.65 -24.14
C ALA A 322 12.29 -19.41 -25.45
N PHE A 323 12.20 -18.70 -26.58
CA PHE A 323 11.96 -19.32 -27.87
C PHE A 323 13.15 -20.18 -28.33
N GLU A 324 14.37 -19.66 -28.22
CA GLU A 324 15.60 -20.38 -28.60
C GLU A 324 15.88 -21.59 -27.70
N ALA A 325 15.43 -21.55 -26.43
CA ALA A 325 15.44 -22.71 -25.53
C ALA A 325 14.42 -23.80 -25.93
N GLY A 326 13.57 -23.56 -26.93
CA GLY A 326 12.60 -24.52 -27.44
C GLY A 326 11.30 -24.60 -26.63
N GLU A 327 11.02 -23.61 -25.77
CA GLU A 327 9.82 -23.57 -24.95
C GLU A 327 8.55 -23.62 -25.81
N LYS A 328 7.56 -24.38 -25.35
CA LYS A 328 6.22 -24.41 -25.98
C LYS A 328 5.24 -23.47 -25.29
N MET A 329 5.50 -23.19 -24.01
CA MET A 329 4.73 -22.27 -23.19
C MET A 329 5.66 -21.19 -22.66
N SER A 330 5.34 -19.94 -22.93
CA SER A 330 5.97 -18.78 -22.29
C SER A 330 4.87 -17.92 -21.68
N GLY A 331 5.04 -16.61 -21.58
CA GLY A 331 4.03 -15.71 -21.06
C GLY A 331 4.64 -14.40 -20.59
N TYR A 332 3.92 -13.73 -19.69
CA TYR A 332 4.39 -12.51 -19.06
C TYR A 332 4.08 -12.53 -17.57
N THR A 333 4.81 -11.70 -16.85
CA THR A 333 4.71 -11.51 -15.41
C THR A 333 4.57 -10.04 -15.08
N ILE A 334 3.59 -9.70 -14.26
CA ILE A 334 3.51 -8.40 -13.61
C ILE A 334 3.93 -8.61 -12.16
N HIS A 335 4.90 -7.82 -11.69
CA HIS A 335 5.46 -7.96 -10.35
C HIS A 335 5.76 -6.59 -9.75
N PHE A 336 5.87 -6.53 -8.42
CA PHE A 336 6.39 -5.33 -7.77
C PHE A 336 7.88 -5.16 -8.08
N VAL A 337 8.30 -3.92 -8.23
CA VAL A 337 9.73 -3.58 -8.38
C VAL A 337 10.38 -3.56 -7.01
N ASP A 338 11.58 -4.12 -6.92
CA ASP A 338 12.48 -3.98 -5.79
C ASP A 338 13.92 -3.80 -6.29
N ALA A 339 14.91 -3.97 -5.41
CA ALA A 339 16.32 -3.80 -5.76
C ALA A 339 16.90 -4.94 -6.63
N SER A 340 16.16 -6.03 -6.82
CA SER A 340 16.56 -7.16 -7.65
C SER A 340 16.12 -6.97 -9.11
N LEU A 341 16.86 -7.57 -10.04
CA LEU A 341 16.46 -7.66 -11.44
C LEU A 341 15.33 -8.67 -11.57
N ASP A 342 14.13 -8.20 -11.91
CA ASP A 342 12.94 -9.02 -12.18
C ASP A 342 12.61 -10.06 -11.07
N GLY A 343 12.97 -9.76 -9.81
CA GLY A 343 12.84 -10.70 -8.69
C GLY A 343 11.82 -10.29 -7.62
N GLY A 344 11.17 -9.15 -7.78
CA GLY A 344 10.19 -8.69 -6.81
C GLY A 344 8.90 -9.52 -6.80
N PRO A 345 8.05 -9.37 -5.75
CA PRO A 345 6.88 -10.24 -5.59
C PRO A 345 5.92 -10.19 -6.77
N ILE A 346 5.57 -11.38 -7.27
CA ILE A 346 4.68 -11.57 -8.41
C ILE A 346 3.25 -11.17 -8.02
N ILE A 347 2.63 -10.33 -8.86
CA ILE A 347 1.24 -9.87 -8.76
C ILE A 347 0.35 -10.74 -9.64
N TYR A 348 0.77 -10.94 -10.89
CA TYR A 348 0.00 -11.61 -11.91
C TYR A 348 0.92 -12.29 -12.91
N GLN A 349 0.52 -13.46 -13.39
CA GLN A 349 1.19 -14.17 -14.46
C GLN A 349 0.16 -14.81 -15.36
N GLU A 350 0.47 -14.86 -16.65
CA GLU A 350 -0.35 -15.56 -17.62
C GLU A 350 0.54 -16.35 -18.58
N LYS A 351 0.19 -17.62 -18.77
CA LYS A 351 0.87 -18.50 -19.73
C LYS A 351 0.31 -18.27 -21.13
N VAL A 352 1.20 -18.26 -22.11
CA VAL A 352 0.90 -18.08 -23.53
C VAL A 352 1.53 -19.23 -24.31
N ASP A 353 0.72 -19.90 -25.13
CA ASP A 353 1.18 -20.97 -26.01
C ASP A 353 1.89 -20.39 -27.24
N ILE A 354 3.18 -20.67 -27.34
CA ILE A 354 4.06 -20.25 -28.43
C ILE A 354 4.49 -21.44 -29.31
N SER A 355 3.91 -22.63 -29.10
CA SER A 355 4.30 -23.86 -29.80
C SER A 355 4.13 -23.80 -31.32
N GLY A 356 3.18 -22.99 -31.80
CA GLY A 356 2.90 -22.76 -33.22
C GLY A 356 3.59 -21.55 -33.84
N CYS A 357 4.50 -20.88 -33.14
CA CYS A 357 5.29 -19.77 -33.69
C CYS A 357 6.51 -20.32 -34.44
N SER A 358 6.76 -19.79 -35.64
CA SER A 358 7.91 -20.17 -36.48
C SER A 358 9.15 -19.33 -36.19
N THR A 359 8.96 -18.15 -35.58
CA THR A 359 10.03 -17.20 -35.22
C THR A 359 9.84 -16.67 -33.80
N TRP A 360 10.93 -16.18 -33.18
CA TRP A 360 10.85 -15.57 -31.85
C TRP A 360 10.07 -14.25 -31.88
N GLU A 361 10.07 -13.53 -32.99
CA GLU A 361 9.27 -12.32 -33.19
C GLU A 361 7.77 -12.62 -33.16
N GLU A 362 7.34 -13.72 -33.80
CA GLU A 362 5.95 -14.19 -33.72
C GLU A 362 5.55 -14.57 -32.29
N ALA A 363 6.45 -15.27 -31.56
CA ALA A 363 6.23 -15.60 -30.16
C ALA A 363 6.13 -14.33 -29.30
N ALA A 364 7.03 -13.37 -29.51
CA ALA A 364 7.03 -12.10 -28.80
C ALA A 364 5.75 -11.28 -29.08
N MET A 365 5.28 -11.23 -30.32
CA MET A 365 4.00 -10.57 -30.67
C MET A 365 2.82 -11.23 -29.97
N ARG A 366 2.77 -12.57 -29.95
CA ARG A 366 1.68 -13.30 -29.28
C ARG A 366 1.66 -13.09 -27.77
N ILE A 367 2.83 -13.02 -27.13
CA ILE A 367 2.93 -12.67 -25.70
C ILE A 367 2.47 -11.22 -25.49
N LEU A 368 2.95 -10.29 -26.32
CA LEU A 368 2.64 -8.86 -26.24
C LEU A 368 1.13 -8.57 -26.37
N GLU A 369 0.40 -9.31 -27.22
CA GLU A 369 -1.07 -9.21 -27.30
C GLU A 369 -1.75 -9.52 -25.96
N ARG A 370 -1.19 -10.44 -25.18
CA ARG A 370 -1.71 -10.80 -23.85
C ARG A 370 -1.27 -9.80 -22.79
N GLU A 371 -0.06 -9.26 -22.89
CA GLU A 371 0.40 -8.14 -22.04
C GLU A 371 -0.55 -6.94 -22.14
N HIS A 372 -1.01 -6.60 -23.34
CA HIS A 372 -1.93 -5.49 -23.61
C HIS A 372 -3.29 -5.65 -22.95
N VAL A 373 -3.66 -6.88 -22.56
CA VAL A 373 -4.89 -7.16 -21.80
C VAL A 373 -4.60 -7.23 -20.30
N GLY A 374 -3.50 -7.90 -19.93
CA GLY A 374 -3.11 -8.13 -18.54
C GLY A 374 -2.74 -6.89 -17.77
N LEU A 375 -1.89 -6.04 -18.37
CA LEU A 375 -1.37 -4.86 -17.68
C LEU A 375 -2.46 -3.86 -17.32
N PRO A 376 -3.35 -3.43 -18.24
CA PRO A 376 -4.47 -2.58 -17.88
C PRO A 376 -5.37 -3.21 -16.82
N LYS A 377 -5.65 -4.52 -16.92
CA LYS A 377 -6.47 -5.22 -15.92
C LYS A 377 -5.87 -5.11 -14.52
N VAL A 378 -4.58 -5.37 -14.35
CA VAL A 378 -3.91 -5.27 -13.04
C VAL A 378 -3.90 -3.83 -12.51
N ILE A 379 -3.67 -2.84 -13.38
CA ILE A 379 -3.77 -1.41 -13.01
C ILE A 379 -5.20 -1.09 -12.53
N GLY A 380 -6.22 -1.58 -13.24
CA GLY A 380 -7.62 -1.41 -12.85
C GLY A 380 -7.95 -2.05 -11.50
N MET A 381 -7.40 -3.24 -11.22
CA MET A 381 -7.52 -3.89 -9.90
C MET A 381 -6.91 -3.02 -8.81
N ALA A 382 -5.68 -2.52 -9.01
CA ALA A 382 -5.02 -1.63 -8.05
C ALA A 382 -5.84 -0.35 -7.81
N ALA A 383 -6.39 0.26 -8.87
CA ALA A 383 -7.22 1.46 -8.78
C ALA A 383 -8.54 1.25 -8.02
N ARG A 384 -9.08 0.03 -8.03
CA ARG A 384 -10.28 -0.35 -7.25
C ARG A 384 -9.95 -0.77 -5.81
N GLY A 385 -8.67 -0.79 -5.43
CA GLY A 385 -8.22 -1.28 -4.13
C GLY A 385 -8.34 -2.80 -3.97
N GLU A 386 -8.39 -3.54 -5.08
CA GLU A 386 -8.41 -5.00 -5.01
C GLU A 386 -7.04 -5.55 -4.59
N PRO A 387 -7.00 -6.67 -3.83
CA PRO A 387 -5.73 -7.31 -3.49
C PRO A 387 -4.99 -7.79 -4.75
N ILE A 388 -3.88 -7.13 -5.06
CA ILE A 388 -2.99 -7.50 -6.17
C ILE A 388 -1.92 -8.53 -5.75
N LEU A 389 -1.83 -8.88 -4.48
CA LEU A 389 -1.03 -10.03 -4.02
C LEU A 389 -1.85 -11.32 -4.13
N ARG A 390 -1.66 -12.07 -5.22
CA ARG A 390 -2.06 -13.48 -5.28
C ARG A 390 -0.82 -14.37 -5.33
N CYS A 391 -0.29 -14.69 -4.15
CA CYS A 391 0.68 -15.77 -4.04
C CYS A 391 -0.07 -17.11 -4.19
N LYS A 392 -0.34 -17.55 -5.42
CA LYS A 392 -0.51 -18.99 -5.67
C LYS A 392 0.89 -19.57 -5.78
N ARG A 393 1.36 -20.24 -4.72
CA ARG A 393 2.43 -21.23 -4.88
C ARG A 393 1.99 -22.17 -6.01
N ALA A 394 2.77 -22.23 -7.09
CA ALA A 394 2.72 -23.37 -7.97
C ALA A 394 2.93 -24.61 -7.10
N ALA A 395 1.97 -25.53 -7.14
CA ALA A 395 2.09 -26.83 -6.50
C ALA A 395 3.23 -27.59 -7.22
N HIS A 396 4.41 -27.64 -6.59
CA HIS A 396 5.44 -28.59 -6.93
C HIS A 396 5.85 -29.32 -5.66
N GLY A 397 5.56 -30.62 -5.65
CA GLY A 397 5.85 -31.53 -4.56
C GLY A 397 5.00 -32.80 -4.58
N GLU A 398 4.75 -33.41 -5.75
CA GLU A 398 4.53 -34.85 -5.80
C GLU A 398 5.73 -35.46 -6.54
N SER A 399 6.55 -36.13 -5.76
CA SER A 399 7.63 -37.00 -6.17
C SER A 399 7.09 -38.37 -6.57
N LEU A 400 7.57 -38.89 -7.70
CA LEU A 400 8.08 -40.25 -7.80
C LEU A 400 9.51 -40.19 -8.33
#